data_AF-A0A2T6LQ38-F1
#
_entry.id   AF-A0A2T6LQ38-F1
#
_cell.length_a   1.000
_cell.length_b   1.000
_cell.length_c   1.000
_cell.angle_alpha   90.00
_cell.angle_beta   90.00
_cell.angle_gamma   90.00
#
_symmetry.space_group_name_H-M   'P 1'
#
loop_
_entity.id
_entity.type
_entity.pdbx_description
1 polymer ?
#
loop_
_entity_poly.entity_id
_entity_poly.type
_entity_poly.pdbx_seq_one_letter_code
_entity_poly.pdbx_strand_id
1 'polypeptide(L)'
;MPIDTTDLWPEPDPAPRAAGTTARAEATQTVENEGFVPFDAPPPPLPTPMSTSSPATGPVQAAPDAASLRDATHQRIAVVLEELALEVEDLGGRLCTDMDVAARHMDVLQAIDLIAQKQRSLARLLEADCPITAIEQIGLDVLRDRMRMFH
;
A
#
# COMPACT_ATOMS: atom_id res chain seq x y z
N MET A 1 3.00 -11.15 29.30
CA MET A 1 1.59 -11.00 28.88
C MET A 1 1.62 -10.92 27.36
N PRO A 2 1.00 -11.84 26.60
CA PRO A 2 0.91 -11.68 25.15
C PRO A 2 0.02 -10.48 24.83
N ILE A 3 0.47 -9.60 23.94
CA ILE A 3 -0.34 -8.49 23.45
C ILE A 3 -1.35 -9.10 22.47
N ASP A 4 -2.63 -8.93 22.78
CA ASP A 4 -3.73 -9.34 21.93
C ASP A 4 -3.75 -8.42 20.70
N THR A 5 -3.36 -8.95 19.55
CA THR A 5 -3.27 -8.21 18.29
C THR A 5 -4.63 -7.98 17.60
N THR A 6 -5.72 -8.48 18.20
CA THR A 6 -7.07 -8.38 17.63
C THR A 6 -7.61 -6.94 17.65
N ASP A 7 -7.08 -6.07 18.52
CA ASP A 7 -7.48 -4.65 18.64
C ASP A 7 -6.67 -3.67 17.78
N LEU A 8 -5.62 -4.13 17.09
CA LEU A 8 -4.76 -3.26 16.28
C LEU A 8 -5.38 -2.87 14.92
N TRP A 9 -6.51 -3.47 14.56
CA TRP A 9 -7.19 -3.20 13.29
C TRP A 9 -8.72 -3.36 13.39
N PRO A 10 -9.43 -2.47 14.09
CA PRO A 10 -10.89 -2.50 14.11
C PRO A 10 -11.43 -2.32 12.67
N GLU A 11 -12.40 -3.15 12.28
CA GLU A 11 -13.12 -2.97 11.02
C GLU A 11 -13.76 -1.57 10.97
N PRO A 12 -13.76 -0.89 9.80
CA PRO A 12 -14.36 0.42 9.70
C PRO A 12 -15.87 0.34 9.97
N ASP A 13 -16.31 1.06 11.01
CA ASP A 13 -17.71 1.21 11.38
C ASP A 13 -18.51 1.76 10.18
N PRO A 14 -19.65 1.16 9.77
CA PRO A 14 -20.45 1.69 8.68
C PRO A 14 -20.87 3.14 8.96
N ALA A 15 -20.42 4.05 8.09
CA ALA A 15 -20.61 5.50 8.24
C ALA A 15 -22.08 5.87 8.54
N PRO A 16 -22.33 6.77 9.50
CA PRO A 16 -23.68 7.25 9.78
C PRO A 16 -24.19 8.09 8.61
N ARG A 17 -25.40 7.77 8.14
CA ARG A 17 -26.10 8.49 7.08
C ARG A 17 -26.32 9.95 7.51
N ALA A 18 -25.94 10.87 6.62
CA ALA A 18 -25.92 12.31 6.83
C ALA A 18 -27.26 12.91 7.30
N ALA A 19 -27.17 13.85 8.23
CA ALA A 19 -28.18 14.89 8.44
C ALA A 19 -27.51 16.20 8.92
N GLY A 20 -27.70 17.28 8.16
CA GLY A 20 -27.88 18.62 8.73
C GLY A 20 -26.66 19.54 8.88
N THR A 21 -26.43 20.33 7.85
CA THR A 21 -25.69 21.60 7.70
C THR A 21 -25.62 22.54 8.93
N THR A 22 -24.43 23.11 9.21
CA THR A 22 -24.27 24.57 9.44
C THR A 22 -22.81 25.02 9.26
N ALA A 23 -22.67 26.21 8.68
CA ALA A 23 -21.51 26.77 8.01
C ALA A 23 -20.38 27.27 8.93
N ARG A 24 -19.13 27.14 8.47
CA ARG A 24 -18.07 28.15 8.67
C ARG A 24 -17.15 28.17 7.46
N ALA A 25 -17.07 29.35 6.84
CA ALA A 25 -16.36 29.61 5.60
C ALA A 25 -14.83 29.65 5.74
N GLU A 26 -14.20 28.89 4.84
CA GLU A 26 -13.05 29.24 3.98
C GLU A 26 -11.72 29.74 4.58
N ALA A 27 -10.73 28.85 4.50
CA ALA A 27 -9.44 29.15 3.86
C ALA A 27 -9.11 27.98 2.92
N THR A 28 -9.64 28.04 1.70
CA THR A 28 -9.40 27.08 0.63
C THR A 28 -8.04 27.35 0.01
N GLN A 29 -7.03 26.58 0.43
CA GLN A 29 -5.81 26.41 -0.35
C GLN A 29 -6.09 25.36 -1.41
N THR A 30 -6.30 25.80 -2.64
CA THR A 30 -6.42 24.97 -3.84
C THR A 30 -5.09 24.26 -4.06
N VAL A 31 -4.99 23.01 -3.61
CA VAL A 31 -4.04 22.06 -4.17
C VAL A 31 -4.70 21.53 -5.44
N GLU A 32 -4.13 21.88 -6.59
CA GLU A 32 -4.51 21.37 -7.90
C GLU A 32 -4.30 19.85 -7.89
N ASN A 33 -5.36 19.13 -7.55
CA ASN A 33 -5.37 17.68 -7.46
C ASN A 33 -5.64 17.09 -8.85
N GLU A 34 -4.72 17.31 -9.79
CA GLU A 34 -4.74 16.63 -11.07
C GLU A 34 -4.31 15.17 -10.87
N GLY A 35 -5.27 14.30 -10.58
CA GLY A 35 -5.09 12.85 -10.74
C GLY A 35 -5.51 11.94 -9.59
N PHE A 36 -6.04 12.47 -8.47
CA PHE A 36 -6.58 11.60 -7.43
C PHE A 36 -7.99 11.11 -7.79
N VAL A 37 -8.08 9.90 -8.34
CA VAL A 37 -9.35 9.15 -8.43
C VAL A 37 -9.55 8.36 -7.13
N PRO A 38 -10.65 8.57 -6.39
CA PRO A 38 -11.01 7.72 -5.27
C PRO A 38 -11.10 6.25 -5.70
N PHE A 39 -10.64 5.34 -4.86
CA PHE A 39 -10.59 3.89 -5.14
C PHE A 39 -11.96 3.28 -5.54
N ASP A 40 -13.05 3.93 -5.17
CA ASP A 40 -14.44 3.50 -5.42
C ASP A 40 -15.06 4.14 -6.69
N ALA A 41 -14.25 4.83 -7.51
CA ALA A 41 -14.73 5.40 -8.76
C ALA A 41 -15.03 4.29 -9.79
N PRO A 42 -16.20 4.32 -10.45
CA PRO A 42 -16.52 3.36 -11.51
C PRO A 42 -15.48 3.46 -12.63
N PRO A 43 -15.02 2.33 -13.19
CA PRO A 43 -14.01 2.34 -14.24
C PRO A 43 -14.52 3.11 -15.47
N PRO A 44 -13.67 3.89 -16.16
CA PRO A 44 -14.07 4.59 -17.36
C PRO A 44 -14.52 3.59 -18.43
N PRO A 45 -15.53 3.95 -19.26
CA PRO A 45 -16.02 3.07 -20.31
C PRO A 45 -14.91 2.76 -21.33
N LEU A 46 -14.80 1.48 -21.69
CA LEU A 46 -13.82 1.03 -22.68
C LEU A 46 -14.10 1.67 -24.05
N PRO A 47 -13.07 2.08 -24.80
CA PRO A 47 -13.24 2.55 -26.17
C PRO A 47 -13.71 1.40 -27.08
N THR A 48 -14.76 1.64 -27.86
CA THR A 48 -15.21 0.72 -28.92
C THR A 48 -14.14 0.58 -30.00
N PRO A 49 -13.72 -0.65 -30.37
CA PRO A 49 -12.73 -0.83 -31.42
C PRO A 49 -13.35 -0.52 -32.79
N MET A 50 -12.85 0.52 -33.47
CA MET A 50 -13.07 0.70 -34.90
C MET A 50 -12.14 -0.22 -35.68
N SER A 51 -12.72 -1.09 -36.50
CA SER A 51 -12.01 -1.93 -37.45
C SER A 51 -11.24 -1.10 -38.47
N THR A 52 -9.91 -1.19 -38.47
CA THR A 52 -9.09 -0.91 -39.65
C THR A 52 -7.98 -1.94 -39.80
N SER A 53 -7.72 -2.24 -41.06
CA SER A 53 -7.07 -3.43 -41.60
C SER A 53 -5.57 -3.58 -41.29
N SER A 54 -5.14 -4.85 -41.27
CA SER A 54 -3.75 -5.35 -41.29
C SER A 54 -2.92 -4.78 -42.48
N PRO A 55 -1.57 -4.74 -42.42
CA PRO A 55 -0.78 -5.98 -42.61
C PRO A 55 0.58 -6.06 -41.89
N ALA A 56 1.19 -7.24 -42.06
CA ALA A 56 2.63 -7.54 -42.13
C ALA A 56 3.27 -8.31 -40.95
N THR A 57 3.60 -9.55 -41.28
CA THR A 57 4.37 -10.56 -40.54
C THR A 57 5.73 -10.04 -40.07
N GLY A 58 5.81 -9.67 -38.79
CA GLY A 58 7.05 -9.63 -37.99
C GLY A 58 7.15 -10.89 -37.12
N PRO A 59 8.31 -11.19 -36.50
CA PRO A 59 8.46 -12.37 -35.66
C PRO A 59 7.40 -12.36 -34.57
N VAL A 60 6.76 -13.52 -34.36
CA VAL A 60 5.76 -13.74 -33.31
C VAL A 60 6.36 -13.32 -31.98
N GLN A 61 6.05 -12.09 -31.58
CA GLN A 61 6.25 -11.62 -30.23
C GLN A 61 5.22 -12.39 -29.42
N ALA A 62 5.68 -13.49 -28.82
CA ALA A 62 4.87 -14.30 -27.92
C ALA A 62 4.21 -13.33 -26.93
N ALA A 63 2.89 -13.42 -26.82
CA ALA A 63 2.15 -12.67 -25.82
C ALA A 63 2.89 -12.79 -24.47
N PRO A 64 3.01 -11.70 -23.68
CA PRO A 64 3.70 -11.76 -22.41
C PRO A 64 3.12 -12.93 -21.62
N ASP A 65 4.00 -13.85 -21.24
CA ASP A 65 3.64 -14.98 -20.41
C ASP A 65 3.08 -14.43 -19.10
N ALA A 66 1.94 -14.96 -18.67
CA ALA A 66 1.25 -14.46 -17.49
C ALA A 66 2.13 -14.47 -16.22
N ALA A 67 3.17 -15.33 -16.20
CA ALA A 67 4.20 -15.34 -15.16
C ALA A 67 5.03 -14.05 -15.17
N SER A 68 5.63 -13.67 -16.30
CA SER A 68 6.37 -12.42 -16.44
C SER A 68 5.54 -11.18 -16.12
N LEU A 69 4.24 -11.16 -16.49
CA LEU A 69 3.36 -10.05 -16.13
C LEU A 69 3.13 -9.95 -14.62
N ARG A 70 2.96 -11.09 -13.94
CA ARG A 70 2.82 -11.14 -12.47
C ARG A 70 4.12 -10.69 -11.80
N ASP A 71 5.28 -11.13 -12.30
CA ASP A 71 6.58 -10.76 -11.75
C ASP A 71 6.85 -9.26 -11.92
N ALA A 72 6.53 -8.70 -13.09
CA ALA A 72 6.58 -7.26 -13.33
C ALA A 72 5.61 -6.47 -12.43
N THR A 73 4.44 -7.06 -12.12
CA THR A 73 3.47 -6.46 -11.20
C THR A 73 3.97 -6.50 -9.76
N HIS A 74 4.55 -7.62 -9.33
CA HIS A 74 5.16 -7.76 -8.00
C HIS A 74 6.31 -6.76 -7.79
N GLN A 75 7.19 -6.59 -8.79
CA GLN A 75 8.26 -5.59 -8.74
C GLN A 75 7.73 -4.17 -8.58
N ARG A 76 6.67 -3.80 -9.33
CA ARG A 76 6.05 -2.48 -9.18
C ARG A 76 5.43 -2.27 -7.80
N ILE A 77 4.74 -3.29 -7.27
CA ILE A 77 4.16 -3.22 -5.93
C ILE A 77 5.27 -3.12 -4.87
N ALA A 78 6.36 -3.86 -5.02
CA ALA A 78 7.49 -3.81 -4.10
C ALA A 78 8.12 -2.42 -4.03
N VAL A 79 8.32 -1.77 -5.18
CA VAL A 79 8.82 -0.39 -5.25
C VAL A 79 7.88 0.56 -4.49
N VAL A 80 6.57 0.51 -4.75
CA VAL A 80 5.60 1.38 -4.07
C VAL A 80 5.56 1.11 -2.57
N LEU A 81 5.67 -0.16 -2.14
CA LEU A 81 5.73 -0.49 -0.71
C LEU A 81 6.98 0.07 -0.02
N GLU A 82 8.13 0.06 -0.70
CA GLU A 82 9.36 0.65 -0.17
C GLU A 82 9.25 2.18 -0.09
N GLU A 83 8.70 2.83 -1.11
CA GLU A 83 8.44 4.28 -1.12
C GLU A 83 7.53 4.69 0.04
N LEU A 84 6.41 3.99 0.22
CA LEU A 84 5.48 4.25 1.32
C LEU A 84 6.13 3.99 2.69
N ALA A 85 6.99 2.98 2.81
CA ALA A 85 7.70 2.73 4.06
C ALA A 85 8.63 3.89 4.43
N LEU A 86 9.33 4.46 3.45
CA LEU A 86 10.19 5.64 3.64
C LEU A 86 9.38 6.88 4.04
N GLU A 87 8.22 7.11 3.41
CA GLU A 87 7.33 8.21 3.77
C GLU A 87 6.80 8.09 5.21
N VAL A 88 6.42 6.88 5.61
CA VAL A 88 5.96 6.58 6.98
C VAL A 88 7.09 6.78 8.00
N GLU A 89 8.32 6.37 7.68
CA GLU A 89 9.49 6.62 8.53
C GLU A 89 9.83 8.10 8.65
N ASP A 90 9.79 8.87 7.55
CA ASP A 90 10.01 10.31 7.59
C ASP A 90 8.97 11.01 8.49
N LEU A 91 7.70 10.63 8.37
CA LEU A 91 6.64 11.13 9.23
C LEU A 91 6.91 10.83 10.71
N GLY A 92 7.24 9.58 11.04
CA GLY A 92 7.61 9.17 12.39
C GLY A 92 8.84 9.93 12.91
N GLY A 93 9.87 10.07 12.07
CA GLY A 93 11.09 10.80 12.38
C GLY A 93 10.82 12.27 12.68
N ARG A 94 9.96 12.93 11.91
CA ARG A 94 9.53 14.31 12.14
C ARG A 94 8.77 14.46 13.45
N LEU A 95 7.87 13.54 13.78
CA LEU A 95 7.15 13.55 15.07
C LEU A 95 8.10 13.35 16.25
N CYS A 96 9.13 12.51 16.09
CA CYS A 96 10.17 12.30 17.10
C CYS A 96 11.05 13.54 17.35
N THR A 97 11.05 14.56 16.47
CA THR A 97 11.80 15.82 16.72
C THR A 97 11.16 16.69 17.80
N ASP A 98 9.86 16.51 18.05
CA ASP A 98 9.17 17.14 19.17
C ASP A 98 9.25 16.22 20.39
N MET A 99 10.05 16.62 21.39
CA MET A 99 10.28 15.83 22.60
C MET A 99 9.01 15.63 23.44
N ASP A 100 8.07 16.58 23.41
CA ASP A 100 6.80 16.46 24.14
C ASP A 100 5.89 15.41 23.50
N VAL A 101 5.85 15.39 22.16
CA VAL A 101 5.12 14.37 21.39
C VAL A 101 5.77 13.00 21.60
N ALA A 102 7.09 12.92 21.44
CA ALA A 102 7.83 11.67 21.60
C ALA A 102 7.65 11.06 23.00
N ALA A 103 7.73 11.88 24.05
CA ALA A 103 7.57 11.41 25.42
C ALA A 103 6.14 10.91 25.72
N ARG A 104 5.12 11.53 25.11
CA ARG A 104 3.71 11.20 25.37
C ARG A 104 3.16 10.07 24.50
N HIS A 105 3.74 9.82 23.33
CA HIS A 105 3.18 8.93 22.30
C HIS A 105 4.20 7.95 21.73
N MET A 106 5.19 7.54 22.54
CA MET A 106 6.26 6.65 22.10
C MET A 106 5.74 5.30 21.57
N ASP A 107 4.69 4.76 22.17
CA ASP A 107 4.02 3.53 21.72
C ASP A 107 3.40 3.68 20.32
N VAL A 108 2.76 4.81 20.05
CA VAL A 108 2.20 5.13 18.74
C VAL A 108 3.32 5.34 17.71
N LEU A 109 4.41 6.01 18.08
CA LEU A 109 5.56 6.21 17.20
C LEU A 109 6.27 4.89 16.87
N GLN A 110 6.37 3.98 17.84
CA GLN A 110 6.84 2.62 17.60
C GLN A 110 5.91 1.84 16.68
N ALA A 111 4.59 2.05 16.76
CA ALA A 111 3.64 1.44 15.84
C ALA A 111 3.83 1.96 14.39
N ILE A 112 4.15 3.24 14.21
CA ILE A 112 4.48 3.85 12.91
C ILE A 112 5.74 3.19 12.31
N ASP A 113 6.82 3.09 13.09
CA ASP A 113 8.05 2.39 12.66
C ASP A 113 7.77 0.92 12.30
N LEU A 114 6.97 0.23 13.11
CA LEU A 114 6.58 -1.16 12.86
C LEU A 114 5.79 -1.33 11.55
N ILE A 115 4.95 -0.35 11.17
CA ILE A 115 4.24 -0.36 9.88
C ILE A 115 5.24 -0.28 8.72
N ALA A 116 6.20 0.64 8.79
CA ALA A 116 7.23 0.77 7.76
C ALA A 116 8.07 -0.50 7.64
N GLN A 117 8.48 -1.11 8.77
CA GLN A 117 9.22 -2.37 8.77
C GLN A 117 8.43 -3.53 8.12
N LYS A 118 7.12 -3.58 8.34
CA LYS A 118 6.24 -4.56 7.67
C LYS A 118 6.18 -4.33 6.17
N GLN A 119 6.04 -3.08 5.73
CA GLN A 119 6.00 -2.72 4.30
C GLN A 119 7.31 -3.13 3.59
N ARG A 120 8.48 -2.82 4.17
CA ARG A 120 9.79 -3.24 3.61
C ARG A 120 9.95 -4.76 3.56
N SER A 121 9.46 -5.46 4.59
CA SER A 121 9.49 -6.92 4.63
C SER A 121 8.61 -7.53 3.52
N LEU A 122 7.45 -6.94 3.25
CA LEU A 122 6.55 -7.36 2.17
C LEU A 122 7.12 -7.01 0.79
N ALA A 123 7.75 -5.85 0.61
CA ALA A 123 8.44 -5.48 -0.63
C ALA A 123 9.51 -6.52 -0.99
N ARG A 124 10.38 -6.86 -0.03
CA ARG A 124 11.40 -7.91 -0.21
C ARG A 124 10.82 -9.28 -0.53
N LEU A 125 9.67 -9.62 0.06
CA LEU A 125 8.99 -10.88 -0.22
C LEU A 125 8.46 -10.95 -1.65
N LEU A 126 7.95 -9.83 -2.19
CA LEU A 126 7.46 -9.74 -3.56
C LEU A 126 8.59 -9.81 -4.61
N GLU A 127 9.78 -9.36 -4.25
CA GLU A 127 10.98 -9.41 -5.11
C GLU A 127 11.74 -10.73 -5.03
N ALA A 128 11.45 -11.58 -4.05
CA ALA A 128 12.20 -12.79 -3.81
C ALA A 128 11.93 -13.88 -4.86
N ASP A 129 13.00 -14.48 -5.38
CA ASP A 129 12.93 -15.64 -6.28
C ASP A 129 12.21 -16.85 -5.63
N CYS A 130 12.32 -16.97 -4.30
CA CYS A 130 11.69 -18.03 -3.52
C CYS A 130 10.94 -17.45 -2.32
N PRO A 131 9.62 -17.29 -2.39
CA PRO A 131 8.82 -16.69 -1.33
C PRO A 131 8.91 -17.44 0.00
N ILE A 132 9.00 -18.78 -0.03
CA ILE A 132 9.11 -19.61 1.18
C ILE A 132 10.40 -19.28 1.95
N THR A 133 11.53 -19.24 1.25
CA THR A 133 12.82 -18.88 1.86
C THR A 133 12.82 -17.44 2.36
N ALA A 134 12.20 -16.53 1.61
CA ALA A 134 12.09 -15.13 2.01
C ALA A 134 11.23 -14.93 3.27
N ILE A 135 10.15 -15.70 3.44
CA ILE A 135 9.35 -15.66 4.68
C ILE A 135 10.23 -15.98 5.89
N GLU A 136 11.08 -17.01 5.82
CA GLU A 136 11.97 -17.38 6.91
C GLU A 136 13.00 -16.29 7.27
N GLN A 137 13.31 -15.39 6.32
CA GLN A 137 14.21 -14.26 6.52
C GLN A 137 13.52 -13.01 7.09
N ILE A 138 12.18 -12.97 7.15
CA ILE A 138 11.44 -11.86 7.77
C ILE A 138 11.82 -11.80 9.25
N GLY A 139 12.51 -10.76 9.70
CA GLY A 139 12.93 -10.60 11.10
C GLY A 139 11.79 -10.32 12.09
N LEU A 140 10.58 -10.04 11.57
CA LEU A 140 9.41 -9.72 12.37
C LEU A 140 8.52 -10.95 12.55
N ASP A 141 8.65 -11.62 13.70
CA ASP A 141 8.01 -12.93 13.97
C ASP A 141 6.50 -12.93 13.71
N VAL A 142 5.78 -11.90 14.13
CA VAL A 142 4.33 -11.77 13.90
C VAL A 142 3.97 -11.75 12.42
N LEU A 143 4.76 -11.05 11.60
CA LEU A 143 4.54 -11.02 10.16
C LEU A 143 4.94 -12.35 9.52
N ARG A 144 6.08 -12.92 9.94
CA ARG A 144 6.53 -14.24 9.48
C ARG A 144 5.46 -15.29 9.70
N ASP A 145 4.94 -15.39 10.92
CA ASP A 145 3.93 -16.37 11.30
C ASP A 145 2.61 -16.15 10.55
N ARG A 146 2.22 -14.89 10.32
CA ARG A 146 1.06 -14.58 9.50
C ARG A 146 1.25 -15.01 8.05
N MET A 147 2.42 -14.78 7.46
CA MET A 147 2.73 -15.28 6.11
C MET A 147 2.73 -16.80 6.06
N ARG A 148 3.05 -17.47 7.18
CA ARG A 148 2.97 -18.92 7.33
C ARG A 148 1.60 -19.54 7.31
N MET A 149 0.56 -18.75 7.55
CA MET A 149 -0.82 -19.25 7.49
C MET A 149 -1.38 -19.28 6.06
N PHE A 150 -0.73 -18.63 5.10
CA PHE A 150 -1.23 -18.49 3.72
C PHE A 150 -0.58 -19.45 2.73
N HIS A 151 0.31 -20.33 3.18
CA HIS A 151 0.98 -21.35 2.36
C HIS A 151 0.67 -22.76 2.83
#